data_AF-A0A412AYX5-F1
#
_entry.id   AF-A0A412AYX5-F1
#
_cell.length_a   1.000
_cell.length_b   1.000
_cell.length_c   1.000
_cell.angle_alpha   90.00
_cell.angle_beta   90.00
_cell.angle_gamma   90.00
#
_symmetry.space_group_name_H-M   'P 1'
#
loop_
_entity.id
_entity.type
_entity.pdbx_description
1 polymer ?
#
loop_
_entity_poly.entity_id
_entity_poly.type
_entity_poly.pdbx_seq_one_letter_code
_entity_poly.pdbx_strand_id
1 'polypeptide(L)'
;MLLVTMLPEEKAKRKVYRIKENQPSLTPFLFRFDQAENLLAAVDRVYRQFYHPQKAACSSRLYLLNRAYYLIMYGGKRLPFPVEILLTEYGSYVGKGQQAAAQVLEHGKLLAGEDAVTTVGLQLARC
;
A
#
# COMPACT_ATOMS: atom_id res chain seq x y z
N MET A 1 54.87 -19.09 -18.57
CA MET A 1 53.69 -19.13 -19.45
C MET A 1 52.70 -18.09 -18.91
N LEU A 2 52.59 -16.95 -19.58
CA LEU A 2 51.73 -15.83 -19.16
C LEU A 2 50.32 -16.06 -19.72
N LEU A 3 49.32 -16.13 -18.84
CA LEU A 3 47.91 -16.18 -19.24
C LEU A 3 47.42 -14.73 -19.35
N VAL A 4 47.11 -14.27 -20.55
CA VAL A 4 46.52 -12.96 -20.81
C VAL A 4 45.07 -13.18 -21.22
N THR A 5 44.12 -12.67 -20.43
CA THR A 5 42.69 -12.68 -20.77
C THR A 5 42.30 -11.32 -21.35
N MET A 6 41.92 -11.30 -22.63
CA MET A 6 41.25 -10.16 -23.24
C MET A 6 39.80 -10.12 -22.74
N LEU A 7 39.45 -9.13 -21.92
CA LEU A 7 38.04 -8.82 -21.65
C LEU A 7 37.47 -8.14 -22.91
N PRO A 8 36.36 -8.63 -23.49
CA PRO A 8 35.74 -7.94 -24.60
C PRO A 8 35.16 -6.61 -24.10
N GLU A 9 35.53 -5.49 -24.74
CA GLU A 9 34.84 -4.22 -24.62
C GLU A 9 33.49 -4.27 -25.34
N GLU A 10 32.59 -5.16 -24.90
CA GLU A 10 31.18 -5.02 -25.22
C GLU A 10 30.54 -4.30 -24.05
N LYS A 11 30.24 -3.01 -24.25
CA LYS A 11 29.23 -2.30 -23.46
C LYS A 11 27.91 -3.02 -23.66
N ALA A 12 27.70 -4.10 -22.92
CA ALA A 12 26.46 -4.84 -22.88
C ALA A 12 25.37 -3.83 -22.51
N LYS A 13 24.57 -3.41 -23.51
CA LYS A 13 23.41 -2.55 -23.29
C LYS A 13 22.53 -3.29 -22.29
N ARG A 14 22.54 -2.79 -21.05
CA ARG A 14 21.78 -3.33 -19.93
C ARG A 14 20.32 -3.41 -20.40
N LYS A 15 19.76 -4.62 -20.51
CA LYS A 15 18.34 -4.81 -20.82
C LYS A 15 17.56 -4.29 -19.63
N VAL A 16 17.07 -3.05 -19.72
CA VAL A 16 16.12 -2.50 -18.77
C VAL A 16 14.78 -3.14 -19.05
N TYR A 17 14.44 -4.16 -18.26
CA TYR A 17 13.12 -4.76 -18.31
C TYR A 17 12.14 -3.77 -17.68
N ARG A 18 11.27 -3.20 -18.51
CA ARG A 18 10.15 -2.40 -18.04
C ARG A 18 9.19 -3.38 -17.37
N ILE A 19 9.16 -3.39 -16.04
CA ILE A 19 8.16 -4.13 -15.28
C ILE A 19 6.79 -3.61 -15.76
N LYS A 20 5.99 -4.50 -16.35
CA LYS A 20 4.61 -4.16 -16.71
C LYS A 20 3.82 -4.03 -15.41
N GLU A 21 3.66 -2.81 -14.92
CA GLU A 21 2.61 -2.48 -13.97
C GLU A 21 1.27 -2.76 -14.68
N ASN A 22 0.69 -3.92 -14.39
CA ASN A 22 -0.55 -4.41 -15.00
C ASN A 22 -1.81 -3.76 -14.37
N GLN A 23 -1.67 -2.67 -13.64
CA GLN A 23 -2.78 -1.91 -13.10
C GLN A 23 -2.66 -0.46 -13.55
N PRO A 24 -3.78 0.25 -13.82
CA PRO A 24 -3.73 1.70 -13.91
C PRO A 24 -2.97 2.18 -12.67
N SER A 25 -2.02 3.10 -12.84
CA SER A 25 -1.14 3.57 -11.78
C SER A 25 -1.96 4.24 -10.67
N LEU A 26 -2.59 3.43 -9.83
CA LEU A 26 -3.38 3.90 -8.72
C LEU A 26 -2.40 4.58 -7.79
N THR A 27 -2.73 5.80 -7.43
CA THR A 27 -1.87 6.55 -6.53
C THR A 27 -2.05 5.97 -5.14
N PRO A 28 -0.96 5.57 -4.46
CA PRO A 28 -1.04 5.16 -3.06
C PRO A 28 -1.23 6.39 -2.17
N PHE A 29 -2.13 6.26 -1.19
CA PHE A 29 -2.37 7.21 -0.13
C PHE A 29 -2.05 6.51 1.20
N LEU A 30 -1.10 7.07 1.94
CA LEU A 30 -0.49 6.42 3.09
C LEU A 30 -1.02 7.02 4.40
N PHE A 31 -1.53 6.17 5.27
CA PHE A 31 -2.00 6.52 6.61
C PHE A 31 -1.25 5.71 7.66
N ARG A 32 -0.86 6.35 8.75
CA ARG A 32 -0.16 5.74 9.89
C ARG A 32 -1.07 5.70 11.12
N PHE A 33 -1.04 4.58 11.82
CA PHE A 33 -1.72 4.37 13.09
C PHE A 33 -0.72 3.81 14.10
N ASP A 34 -0.59 4.46 15.26
CA ASP A 34 0.33 4.00 16.31
C ASP A 34 -0.27 2.88 17.17
N GLN A 35 -1.60 2.80 17.22
CA GLN A 35 -2.36 1.83 18.01
C GLN A 35 -3.21 0.93 17.10
N ALA A 36 -3.30 -0.36 17.44
CA ALA A 36 -4.06 -1.32 16.66
C ALA A 36 -5.57 -1.05 16.75
N GLU A 37 -6.03 -0.57 17.90
CA GLU A 37 -7.42 -0.23 18.17
C GLU A 37 -7.91 0.85 17.21
N ASN A 38 -7.11 1.90 17.01
CA ASN A 38 -7.44 2.99 16.09
C ASN A 38 -7.48 2.51 14.64
N LEU A 39 -6.52 1.68 14.23
CA LEU A 39 -6.51 1.06 12.91
C LEU A 39 -7.78 0.23 12.69
N LEU A 40 -8.10 -0.67 13.63
CA LEU A 40 -9.25 -1.58 13.51
C LEU A 40 -10.56 -0.80 13.49
N ALA A 41 -10.71 0.22 14.34
CA ALA A 41 -11.87 1.10 14.35
C ALA A 41 -12.03 1.87 13.03
N ALA A 42 -10.94 2.41 12.49
CA ALA A 42 -10.95 3.11 11.21
C ALA A 42 -11.37 2.16 10.08
N VAL A 43 -10.76 0.97 10.01
CA VAL A 43 -11.06 -0.03 8.97
C VAL A 43 -12.51 -0.52 9.07
N ASP A 44 -13.02 -0.80 10.27
CA ASP A 44 -14.42 -1.21 10.45
C ASP A 44 -15.40 -0.13 9.96
N ARG A 45 -15.17 1.14 10.32
CA ARG A 45 -16.05 2.23 9.88
C ARG A 45 -15.94 2.47 8.37
N VAL A 46 -14.73 2.43 7.80
CA VAL A 46 -14.56 2.55 6.33
C VAL A 46 -15.28 1.40 5.63
N TYR A 47 -15.13 0.18 6.14
CA TYR A 47 -15.76 -1.01 5.58
C TYR A 47 -17.28 -0.87 5.58
N ARG A 48 -17.88 -0.62 6.74
CA ARG A 48 -19.34 -0.54 6.90
C ARG A 48 -19.97 0.63 6.15
N GLN A 49 -19.28 1.76 6.04
CA GLN A 49 -19.86 2.98 5.44
C GLN A 49 -19.63 3.09 3.93
N PHE A 50 -18.50 2.58 3.41
CA PHE A 50 -18.08 2.82 2.03
C PHE A 50 -17.83 1.56 1.21
N TYR A 51 -17.66 0.40 1.84
CA TYR A 51 -17.34 -0.85 1.16
C TYR A 51 -18.42 -1.91 1.38
N HIS A 52 -19.43 -1.89 0.52
CA HIS A 52 -20.33 -3.04 0.39
C HIS A 52 -19.68 -4.15 -0.45
N PRO A 53 -20.01 -5.44 -0.21
CA PRO A 53 -19.44 -6.60 -0.91
C PRO A 53 -19.53 -6.56 -2.46
N GLN A 54 -20.36 -5.67 -3.01
CA GLN A 54 -20.61 -5.55 -4.45
C GLN A 54 -20.09 -4.24 -5.07
N LYS A 55 -19.41 -3.36 -4.30
CA LYS A 55 -19.04 -1.99 -4.75
C LYS A 55 -17.62 -1.53 -4.42
N ALA A 56 -16.78 -2.38 -3.83
CA ALA A 56 -15.42 -2.00 -3.42
C ALA A 56 -14.53 -1.66 -4.63
N ALA A 57 -14.25 -0.38 -4.84
CA ALA A 57 -13.52 0.12 -6.01
C ALA A 57 -12.08 0.57 -5.70
N CYS A 58 -11.59 0.48 -4.45
CA CYS A 58 -10.22 0.84 -4.12
C CYS A 58 -9.51 -0.29 -3.38
N SER A 59 -8.42 -0.78 -3.98
CA SER A 59 -7.51 -1.75 -3.40
C SER A 59 -6.81 -1.16 -2.18
N SER A 60 -6.48 -2.01 -1.22
CA SER A 60 -5.80 -1.58 0.00
C SER A 60 -4.82 -2.60 0.52
N ARG A 61 -3.76 -2.15 1.18
CA ARG A 61 -2.75 -3.00 1.80
C ARG A 61 -2.39 -2.49 3.19
N LEU A 62 -2.21 -3.41 4.13
CA LEU A 62 -1.88 -3.12 5.51
C LEU A 62 -0.49 -3.66 5.84
N TYR A 63 0.34 -2.82 6.43
CA TYR A 63 1.72 -3.12 6.80
C TYR A 63 2.00 -2.79 8.26
N LEU A 64 3.01 -3.44 8.83
CA LEU A 64 3.63 -3.08 10.10
C LEU A 64 5.08 -2.69 9.85
N LEU A 65 5.47 -1.49 10.28
CA LEU A 65 6.84 -1.01 10.19
C LEU A 65 7.16 -0.20 11.45
N ASN A 66 8.31 -0.45 12.08
CA ASN A 66 8.77 0.29 13.27
C ASN A 66 7.70 0.40 14.39
N ARG A 67 6.94 -0.68 14.62
CA ARG A 67 5.84 -0.77 15.61
C ARG A 67 4.63 0.15 15.33
N ALA A 68 4.55 0.73 14.13
CA ALA A 68 3.37 1.46 13.66
C ALA A 68 2.71 0.72 12.50
N TYR A 69 1.39 0.84 12.42
CA TYR A 69 0.59 0.27 11.35
C TYR A 69 0.44 1.27 10.22
N TYR A 70 0.56 0.79 8.99
CA TYR A 70 0.45 1.59 7.79
C TYR A 70 -0.61 1.03 6.87
N LEU A 71 -1.65 1.81 6.61
CA LEU A 71 -2.68 1.50 5.62
C LEU A 71 -2.37 2.26 4.34
N ILE A 72 -2.20 1.53 3.25
CA ILE A 72 -2.06 2.07 1.90
C ILE A 72 -3.38 1.87 1.18
N MET A 73 -4.02 2.97 0.80
CA MET A 73 -5.20 2.97 -0.06
C MET A 73 -4.78 3.30 -1.48
N TYR A 74 -5.18 2.51 -2.46
CA TYR A 74 -4.89 2.73 -3.88
C TYR A 74 -6.09 3.34 -4.58
N GLY A 75 -5.98 4.61 -4.98
CA GLY A 75 -7.07 5.35 -5.63
C GLY A 75 -6.63 6.07 -6.89
N GLY A 76 -7.54 6.84 -7.48
CA GLY A 76 -7.23 7.74 -8.59
C GLY A 76 -6.43 8.96 -8.14
N LYS A 77 -6.72 10.14 -8.71
CA LYS A 77 -6.06 11.39 -8.34
C LYS A 77 -6.26 11.77 -6.86
N ARG A 78 -7.37 11.38 -6.26
CA ARG A 78 -7.73 11.61 -4.85
C ARG A 78 -8.51 10.42 -4.31
N LEU A 79 -8.46 10.21 -3.00
CA LEU A 79 -9.43 9.35 -2.33
C LEU A 79 -10.80 10.04 -2.26
N PRO A 80 -11.89 9.28 -2.08
CA PRO A 80 -13.16 9.86 -1.68
C PRO A 80 -12.96 10.65 -0.38
N PHE A 81 -13.36 11.93 -0.39
CA PHE A 81 -13.16 12.85 0.73
C PHE A 81 -13.67 12.32 2.08
N PRO A 82 -14.84 11.64 2.16
CA PRO A 82 -15.29 11.03 3.42
C PRO A 82 -14.36 9.93 3.95
N VAL A 83 -13.74 9.15 3.07
CA VAL A 83 -12.79 8.09 3.45
C VAL A 83 -11.51 8.70 3.99
N GLU A 84 -11.00 9.74 3.33
CA GLU A 84 -9.79 10.44 3.77
C GLU A 84 -9.99 11.07 5.15
N ILE A 85 -11.08 11.81 5.37
CA ILE A 85 -11.41 12.39 6.69
C ILE A 85 -11.46 11.30 7.76
N LEU A 86 -12.24 10.24 7.51
CA LEU A 86 -12.42 9.19 8.50
C LEU A 86 -11.08 8.56 8.88
N LEU A 87 -10.22 8.23 7.91
CA LEU A 87 -8.90 7.67 8.20
C LEU A 87 -8.02 8.63 9.01
N THR A 88 -8.13 9.94 8.78
CA THR A 88 -7.40 10.96 9.57
C THR A 88 -7.96 11.22 10.96
N GLU A 89 -9.19 10.79 11.27
CA GLU A 89 -9.73 10.87 12.65
C GLU A 89 -9.01 9.91 13.60
N TYR A 90 -8.55 8.77 13.08
CA TYR A 90 -7.95 7.69 13.85
C TYR A 90 -6.43 7.59 13.69
N GLY A 91 -5.89 8.19 12.64
CA GLY A 91 -4.47 8.11 12.29
C GLY A 91 -3.96 9.37 11.64
N SER A 92 -2.70 9.35 11.22
CA SER A 92 -2.07 10.48 10.53
C SER A 92 -1.92 10.17 9.04
N TYR A 93 -2.32 11.13 8.21
CA TYR A 93 -1.97 11.08 6.79
C TYR A 93 -0.48 11.37 6.61
N VAL A 94 0.26 10.42 6.03
CA VAL A 94 1.72 10.50 5.86
C VAL A 94 2.08 11.09 4.50
N GLY A 95 1.31 10.76 3.46
CA GLY A 95 1.58 11.28 2.14
C GLY A 95 0.94 10.49 1.00
N LYS A 96 1.28 10.93 -0.21
CA LYS A 96 0.74 10.45 -1.48
C LYS A 96 1.85 10.01 -2.42
N GLY A 97 1.57 8.99 -3.22
CA GLY A 97 2.42 8.60 -4.33
C GLY A 97 3.49 7.58 -3.95
N GLN A 98 4.14 7.04 -4.98
CA GLN A 98 5.06 5.92 -4.84
C GLN A 98 6.22 6.24 -3.90
N GLN A 99 6.73 7.48 -3.93
CA GLN A 99 7.82 7.90 -3.06
C GLN A 99 7.44 7.83 -1.57
N ALA A 100 6.24 8.27 -1.21
CA ALA A 100 5.77 8.20 0.17
C ALA A 100 5.56 6.75 0.64
N ALA A 101 5.11 5.88 -0.26
CA ALA A 101 4.82 4.48 0.04
C ALA A 101 6.06 3.56 -0.01
N ALA A 102 7.13 3.95 -0.72
CA ALA A 102 8.27 3.09 -1.04
C ALA A 102 8.89 2.43 0.19
N GLN A 103 9.17 3.21 1.23
CA GLN A 103 9.77 2.69 2.46
C GLN A 103 8.91 1.61 3.12
N VAL A 104 7.59 1.82 3.15
CA VAL A 104 6.64 0.86 3.73
C VAL A 104 6.51 -0.38 2.85
N LEU A 105 6.51 -0.21 1.54
CA LEU A 105 6.41 -1.32 0.59
C LEU A 105 7.66 -2.21 0.59
N GLU A 106 8.85 -1.64 0.78
CA GLU A 106 10.12 -2.37 0.74
C GLU A 106 10.51 -2.99 2.09
N HIS A 107 10.21 -2.30 3.19
CA HIS A 107 10.69 -2.70 4.52
C HIS A 107 9.57 -3.08 5.50
N GLY A 108 8.31 -2.75 5.18
CA GLY A 108 7.17 -3.08 6.01
C GLY A 108 6.83 -4.57 5.94
N LYS A 109 6.46 -5.14 7.08
CA LYS A 109 5.86 -6.48 7.14
C LYS A 109 4.42 -6.38 6.64
N LEU A 110 4.11 -7.04 5.52
CA LEU A 110 2.73 -7.14 5.03
C LEU A 110 1.87 -7.93 6.04
N LEU A 111 0.77 -7.33 6.48
CA LEU A 111 -0.23 -7.95 7.36
C LEU A 111 -1.45 -8.41 6.57
N ALA A 112 -1.93 -7.60 5.62
CA ALA A 112 -3.02 -7.94 4.71
C ALA A 112 -2.80 -7.32 3.33
N GLY A 113 -2.86 -8.14 2.28
CA GLY A 113 -2.63 -7.74 0.89
C GLY A 113 -3.92 -7.66 0.07
N GLU A 114 -3.80 -7.05 -1.12
CA GLU A 114 -4.84 -6.90 -2.16
C GLU A 114 -6.06 -6.06 -1.77
N ASP A 115 -6.75 -6.40 -0.68
CA ASP A 115 -7.90 -5.67 -0.13
C ASP A 115 -7.94 -5.76 1.40
N ALA A 116 -6.97 -5.10 2.05
CA ALA A 116 -6.86 -5.08 3.51
C ALA A 116 -8.15 -4.58 4.21
N VAL A 117 -8.78 -3.50 3.72
CA VAL A 117 -10.01 -2.95 4.31
C VAL A 117 -11.15 -3.96 4.25
N THR A 118 -11.35 -4.61 3.11
CA THR A 118 -12.40 -5.63 2.93
C THR A 118 -12.10 -6.86 3.79
N THR A 119 -10.87 -7.34 3.77
CA THR A 119 -10.46 -8.56 4.47
C THR A 119 -10.59 -8.42 5.98
N VAL A 120 -10.04 -7.34 6.54
CA VAL A 120 -10.08 -7.06 7.98
C VAL A 120 -11.50 -6.64 8.39
N GLY A 121 -12.14 -5.75 7.64
CA GLY A 121 -13.50 -5.27 7.92
C GLY A 121 -14.53 -6.40 7.92
N LEU A 122 -14.44 -7.37 7.01
CA LEU A 122 -15.32 -8.54 7.00
C LEU A 122 -15.18 -9.39 8.26
N GLN A 123 -13.95 -9.57 8.76
CA GLN A 123 -13.72 -10.31 10.01
C GLN A 123 -14.26 -9.54 11.22
N LEU A 124 -14.06 -8.23 11.25
CA LEU A 124 -14.59 -7.36 12.32
C LEU A 124 -16.12 -7.31 12.33
N ALA A 125 -16.78 -7.36 11.16
CA ALA A 125 -18.23 -7.37 11.06
C ALA A 125 -18.88 -8.70 11.50
N ARG A 126 -18.09 -9.76 11.67
CA ARG A 126 -18.54 -11.08 12.16
C ARG A 126 -18.39 -11.26 13.67
N CYS A 127 -17.60 -10.39 14.30
CA CYS A 127 -17.46 -10.32 15.76
C CYS A 127 -18.63 -9.55 16.37
#